data_AF-A0A7S3BM23-F1
#
_entry.id   AF-A0A7S3BM23-F1
#
_cell.length_a   1.000
_cell.length_b   1.000
_cell.length_c   1.000
_cell.angle_alpha   90.00
_cell.angle_beta   90.00
_cell.angle_gamma   90.00
#
_symmetry.space_group_name_H-M   'P 1'
#
loop_
_entity.id
_entity.type
_entity.pdbx_description
1 polymer ?
#
loop_
_entity_poly.entity_id
_entity_poly.type
_entity_poly.pdbx_seq_one_letter_code
_entity_poly.pdbx_strand_id
1 'polypeptide(L)'
;AGAAGAAPSASPPRQPTPQAPTPSRRRTQANRAPSTPSGTATSSEGGRQRTPGSTSRYDSSLGLLTKKFLALVEEAEDGTLDLNKAADMLSVQKRRIYDITNVLEGIGLIVKKSKNNIQWKGSTVSAAADGRQDVEGLQEDVEALHEEERKLDEQVSAMRKQVHLFCEDGSNKRLLYVRRHDIVNLPAFAGD
;
A
#
# COMPACT_ATOMS: atom_id res chain seq x y z
N ALA A 1 53.80 43.82 -7.55
CA ALA A 1 54.42 42.61 -8.15
C ALA A 1 53.79 41.40 -7.45
N GLY A 2 52.85 40.70 -8.08
CA GLY A 2 53.15 39.51 -8.88
C GLY A 2 52.87 38.28 -8.00
N ALA A 3 51.63 37.79 -7.96
CA ALA A 3 51.04 36.80 -8.86
C ALA A 3 51.30 35.34 -8.40
N ALA A 4 50.20 34.70 -8.01
CA ALA A 4 49.77 33.32 -8.29
C ALA A 4 50.76 32.15 -8.11
N GLY A 5 50.31 31.16 -7.33
CA GLY A 5 50.89 29.82 -7.29
C GLY A 5 49.98 28.84 -6.56
N ALA A 6 48.77 28.62 -7.10
CA ALA A 6 47.80 27.65 -6.60
C ALA A 6 48.26 26.21 -6.90
N ALA A 7 48.22 25.35 -5.89
CA ALA A 7 48.50 23.92 -6.00
C ALA A 7 47.35 23.20 -6.75
N PRO A 8 47.64 22.29 -7.71
CA PRO A 8 46.60 21.51 -8.35
C PRO A 8 46.25 20.26 -7.51
N SER A 9 44.95 20.16 -7.23
CA SER A 9 44.23 18.98 -6.74
C SER A 9 44.44 17.77 -7.67
N ALA A 10 45.07 16.72 -7.15
CA ALA A 10 45.19 15.44 -7.85
C ALA A 10 43.89 14.64 -7.68
N SER A 11 43.16 14.47 -8.79
CA SER A 11 41.98 13.60 -8.87
C SER A 11 42.39 12.13 -8.88
N PRO A 12 41.68 11.22 -8.19
CA PRO A 12 41.97 9.79 -8.24
C PRO A 12 41.53 9.16 -9.59
N PRO A 13 42.16 8.06 -10.02
CA PRO A 13 41.91 7.45 -11.32
C PRO A 13 40.52 6.81 -11.42
N ARG A 14 39.84 7.04 -12.54
CA ARG A 14 38.57 6.43 -12.92
C ARG A 14 38.73 4.90 -13.04
N GLN A 15 37.97 4.15 -12.26
CA GLN A 15 37.80 2.71 -12.45
C GLN A 15 36.96 2.42 -13.72
N PRO A 16 37.25 1.36 -14.48
CA PRO A 16 36.47 0.99 -15.66
C PRO A 16 35.10 0.43 -15.24
N THR A 17 34.05 0.97 -15.85
CA THR A 17 32.67 0.49 -15.71
C THR A 17 32.51 -0.89 -16.36
N PRO A 18 31.81 -1.85 -15.72
CA PRO A 18 31.45 -3.09 -16.37
C PRO A 18 30.32 -2.84 -17.39
N GLN A 19 30.58 -3.24 -18.64
CA GLN A 19 29.68 -3.11 -19.78
C GLN A 19 28.45 -4.02 -19.62
N ALA A 20 27.27 -3.49 -19.97
CA ALA A 20 26.04 -4.23 -20.09
C ALA A 20 26.12 -5.26 -21.24
N PRO A 21 25.56 -6.48 -21.11
CA PRO A 21 25.58 -7.45 -22.18
C PRO A 21 24.56 -7.10 -23.27
N THR A 22 25.04 -6.90 -24.49
CA THR A 22 24.24 -6.85 -25.72
C THR A 22 23.66 -8.23 -26.07
N PRO A 23 22.42 -8.32 -26.59
CA PRO A 23 21.80 -9.58 -26.98
C PRO A 23 22.22 -9.99 -28.40
N SER A 24 22.89 -11.14 -28.54
CA SER A 24 23.20 -11.73 -29.85
C SER A 24 22.18 -12.82 -30.22
N ARG A 25 21.26 -12.39 -31.07
CA ARG A 25 20.45 -13.08 -32.09
C ARG A 25 20.78 -14.57 -32.38
N ARG A 26 19.73 -15.42 -32.38
CA ARG A 26 19.08 -16.03 -33.59
C ARG A 26 18.64 -17.49 -33.36
N ARG A 27 17.33 -17.76 -33.42
CA ARG A 27 16.72 -18.70 -34.37
C ARG A 27 15.21 -18.53 -34.43
N THR A 28 14.76 -17.86 -35.49
CA THR A 28 13.38 -17.80 -35.97
C THR A 28 13.02 -19.14 -36.61
N GLN A 29 11.88 -19.75 -36.24
CA GLN A 29 11.22 -20.73 -37.09
C GLN A 29 9.78 -20.28 -37.36
N ALA A 30 9.46 -20.34 -38.64
CA ALA A 30 8.40 -19.65 -39.34
C ALA A 30 6.97 -20.05 -38.94
N ASN A 31 6.10 -19.04 -39.04
CA ASN A 31 4.67 -19.16 -39.26
C ASN A 31 4.35 -20.16 -40.37
N ARG A 32 3.33 -21.00 -40.15
CA ARG A 32 2.56 -21.62 -41.23
C ARG A 32 1.07 -21.43 -40.92
N ALA A 33 0.43 -20.63 -41.77
CA ALA A 33 -1.01 -20.37 -41.77
C ALA A 33 -1.82 -21.63 -42.17
N PRO A 34 -3.12 -21.69 -41.86
CA PRO A 34 -3.95 -22.89 -42.03
C PRO A 34 -4.44 -23.04 -43.47
N SER A 35 -4.52 -24.28 -43.95
CA SER A 35 -5.17 -24.65 -45.20
C SER A 35 -6.34 -25.57 -44.88
N THR A 36 -7.55 -25.17 -45.25
CA THR A 36 -8.71 -26.05 -45.41
C THR A 36 -8.47 -27.01 -46.60
N PRO A 37 -9.07 -28.21 -46.57
CA PRO A 37 -10.20 -28.39 -47.46
C PRO A 37 -11.38 -29.16 -46.84
N SER A 38 -12.50 -28.96 -47.51
CA SER A 38 -13.85 -29.48 -47.30
C SER A 38 -13.96 -31.00 -47.43
N GLY A 39 -14.96 -31.58 -46.74
CA GLY A 39 -15.69 -32.75 -47.22
C GLY A 39 -15.68 -33.98 -46.32
N THR A 40 -16.78 -34.22 -45.60
CA THR A 40 -17.73 -35.35 -45.78
C THR A 40 -18.33 -35.74 -44.43
N ALA A 41 -19.66 -35.69 -44.36
CA ALA A 41 -20.44 -36.14 -43.22
C ALA A 41 -20.41 -37.66 -43.09
N THR A 42 -20.12 -38.16 -41.89
CA THR A 42 -20.56 -39.49 -41.43
C THR A 42 -20.84 -39.44 -39.93
N SER A 43 -22.06 -39.80 -39.62
CA SER A 43 -22.65 -39.97 -38.30
C SER A 43 -21.91 -41.05 -37.50
N SER A 44 -21.55 -40.79 -36.24
CA SER A 44 -21.43 -41.85 -35.25
C SER A 44 -21.53 -41.29 -33.83
N GLU A 45 -22.54 -41.78 -33.12
CA GLU A 45 -22.73 -41.63 -31.68
C GLU A 45 -21.53 -42.19 -30.91
N GLY A 46 -21.16 -41.54 -29.81
CA GLY A 46 -20.37 -42.20 -28.77
C GLY A 46 -19.36 -41.30 -28.06
N GLY A 47 -19.60 -41.05 -26.78
CA GLY A 47 -18.54 -40.77 -25.82
C GLY A 47 -18.27 -39.30 -25.54
N ARG A 48 -19.11 -38.70 -24.69
CA ARG A 48 -18.70 -37.53 -23.89
C ARG A 48 -17.64 -37.98 -22.89
N GLN A 49 -16.38 -38.05 -23.32
CA GLN A 49 -15.24 -38.23 -22.42
C GLN A 49 -15.16 -37.00 -21.51
N ARG A 50 -15.71 -37.14 -20.30
CA ARG A 50 -15.36 -36.26 -19.19
C ARG A 50 -13.89 -36.50 -18.87
N THR A 51 -13.04 -35.54 -19.19
CA THR A 51 -11.64 -35.50 -18.72
C THR A 51 -11.62 -35.46 -17.19
N PRO A 52 -11.05 -36.45 -16.48
CA PRO A 52 -10.85 -36.37 -15.04
C PRO A 52 -9.58 -35.57 -14.79
N GLY A 53 -9.65 -34.25 -14.88
CA GLY A 53 -8.47 -33.38 -14.74
C GLY A 53 -8.69 -32.11 -13.91
N SER A 54 -9.90 -31.87 -13.41
CA SER A 54 -10.25 -30.58 -12.81
C SER A 54 -10.05 -30.48 -11.29
N THR A 55 -9.79 -31.59 -10.58
CA THR A 55 -9.66 -31.57 -9.11
C THR A 55 -8.21 -31.36 -8.65
N SER A 56 -7.24 -31.97 -9.34
CA SER A 56 -5.83 -32.02 -8.91
C SER A 56 -5.11 -30.66 -8.89
N ARG A 57 -5.53 -29.68 -9.72
CA ARG A 57 -4.89 -28.35 -9.75
C ARG A 57 -5.15 -27.53 -8.48
N TYR A 58 -6.30 -27.72 -7.84
CA TYR A 58 -6.68 -26.93 -6.67
C TYR A 58 -5.92 -27.40 -5.41
N ASP A 59 -5.63 -28.69 -5.33
CA ASP A 59 -4.95 -29.33 -4.19
C ASP A 59 -3.50 -28.84 -4.01
N SER A 60 -2.89 -28.27 -5.06
CA SER A 60 -1.55 -27.66 -5.03
C SER A 60 -1.57 -26.14 -5.23
N SER A 61 -2.76 -25.53 -5.17
CA SER A 61 -2.88 -24.08 -5.38
C SER A 61 -2.17 -23.29 -4.27
N LEU A 62 -1.55 -22.17 -4.64
CA LEU A 62 -0.89 -21.28 -3.69
C LEU A 62 -1.86 -20.83 -2.59
N GLY A 63 -3.12 -20.54 -2.94
CA GLY A 63 -4.15 -20.14 -1.97
C GLY A 63 -4.45 -21.21 -0.92
N LEU A 64 -4.50 -22.49 -1.30
CA LEU A 64 -4.69 -23.59 -0.33
C LEU A 64 -3.47 -23.74 0.57
N LEU A 65 -2.26 -23.62 0.00
CA LEU A 65 -1.02 -23.67 0.76
C LEU A 65 -0.91 -22.50 1.74
N THR A 66 -1.28 -21.29 1.32
CA THR A 66 -1.31 -20.11 2.20
C THR A 66 -2.28 -20.31 3.36
N LYS A 67 -3.49 -20.85 3.12
CA LYS A 67 -4.44 -21.14 4.21
C LYS A 67 -3.87 -22.11 5.24
N LYS A 68 -3.27 -23.21 4.79
CA LYS A 68 -2.63 -24.18 5.69
C LYS A 68 -1.41 -23.58 6.39
N PHE A 69 -0.61 -22.77 5.68
CA PHE A 69 0.54 -22.07 6.24
C PHE A 69 0.10 -21.11 7.36
N LEU A 70 -0.98 -20.35 7.17
CA LEU A 70 -1.53 -19.46 8.18
C LEU A 70 -2.02 -20.22 9.42
N ALA A 71 -2.65 -21.38 9.25
CA ALA A 71 -3.03 -22.22 10.40
C ALA A 71 -1.82 -22.64 11.24
N LEU A 72 -0.67 -22.94 10.61
CA LEU A 72 0.58 -23.25 11.33
C LEU A 72 1.15 -22.03 12.07
N VAL A 73 0.92 -20.83 11.54
CA VAL A 73 1.33 -19.58 12.19
C VAL A 73 0.44 -19.30 13.40
N GLU A 74 -0.86 -19.55 13.32
CA GLU A 74 -1.83 -19.39 14.41
C GLU A 74 -1.60 -20.40 15.55
N GLU A 75 -1.17 -21.62 15.24
CA GLU A 75 -0.84 -22.65 16.23
C GLU A 75 0.49 -22.36 16.97
N ALA A 76 1.37 -21.54 16.39
CA ALA A 76 2.67 -21.22 16.98
C ALA A 76 2.54 -20.21 18.15
N GLU A 77 3.04 -20.59 19.33
CA GLU A 77 2.90 -19.86 20.61
C GLU A 77 3.37 -18.39 20.54
N ASP A 78 4.48 -18.12 19.82
CA ASP A 78 5.03 -16.76 19.65
C ASP A 78 4.73 -16.14 18.27
N GLY A 79 3.84 -16.77 17.49
CA GLY A 79 3.65 -16.47 16.06
C GLY A 79 4.91 -16.59 15.21
N THR A 80 5.92 -17.32 15.72
CA THR A 80 7.17 -17.57 15.02
C THR A 80 7.09 -18.92 14.33
N LEU A 81 7.25 -18.93 13.01
CA LEU A 81 7.16 -20.13 12.19
C LEU A 81 8.53 -20.51 11.61
N ASP A 82 8.94 -21.75 11.86
CA ASP A 82 10.10 -22.36 11.20
C ASP A 82 9.73 -22.81 9.78
N LEU A 83 10.37 -22.21 8.79
CA LEU A 83 10.13 -22.45 7.37
C LEU A 83 10.47 -23.88 6.92
N ASN A 84 11.41 -24.55 7.59
CA ASN A 84 11.71 -25.95 7.27
C ASN A 84 10.58 -26.87 7.75
N LYS A 85 10.14 -26.68 9.00
CA LYS A 85 9.02 -27.45 9.56
C LYS A 85 7.74 -27.22 8.76
N ALA A 86 7.47 -25.98 8.38
CA ALA A 86 6.32 -25.64 7.54
C ALA A 86 6.39 -26.32 6.16
N ALA A 87 7.56 -26.40 5.54
CA ALA A 87 7.73 -27.10 4.26
C ALA A 87 7.41 -28.60 4.39
N ASP A 88 7.84 -29.23 5.48
CA ASP A 88 7.61 -30.65 5.75
C ASP A 88 6.13 -30.93 6.05
N MET A 89 5.50 -30.12 6.92
CA MET A 89 4.08 -30.24 7.28
C MET A 89 3.13 -30.00 6.10
N LEU A 90 3.47 -29.05 5.22
CA LEU A 90 2.71 -28.79 4.00
C LEU A 90 3.06 -29.78 2.89
N SER A 91 4.12 -30.59 3.07
CA SER A 91 4.66 -31.52 2.07
C SER A 91 4.94 -30.84 0.72
N VAL A 92 5.54 -29.64 0.78
CA VAL A 92 5.84 -28.82 -0.39
C VAL A 92 7.32 -28.52 -0.54
N GLN A 93 7.75 -28.25 -1.76
CA GLN A 93 9.11 -27.79 -2.06
C GLN A 93 9.36 -26.41 -1.44
N LYS A 94 10.61 -26.14 -1.01
CA LYS A 94 11.02 -24.83 -0.45
C LYS A 94 10.68 -23.64 -1.36
N ARG A 95 10.60 -23.86 -2.68
CA ARG A 95 10.19 -22.82 -3.63
C ARG A 95 8.79 -22.27 -3.35
N ARG A 96 7.84 -23.11 -2.91
CA ARG A 96 6.47 -22.71 -2.59
C ARG A 96 6.40 -21.88 -1.32
N ILE A 97 7.28 -22.14 -0.35
CA ILE A 97 7.40 -21.32 0.86
C ILE A 97 7.81 -19.89 0.49
N TYR A 98 8.70 -19.71 -0.49
CA TYR A 98 9.06 -18.37 -0.98
C TYR A 98 7.91 -17.66 -1.71
N ASP A 99 7.06 -18.40 -2.44
CA ASP A 99 5.88 -17.79 -3.06
C ASP A 99 4.92 -17.21 -2.00
N ILE A 100 4.71 -17.93 -0.90
CA ILE A 100 3.85 -17.48 0.19
C ILE A 100 4.51 -16.32 0.95
N THR A 101 5.76 -16.50 1.37
CA THR A 101 6.47 -15.51 2.19
C THR A 101 6.72 -14.20 1.45
N ASN A 102 7.06 -14.21 0.14
CA ASN A 102 7.24 -12.98 -0.62
C ASN A 102 5.95 -12.15 -0.71
N VAL A 103 4.79 -12.81 -0.84
CA VAL A 103 3.50 -12.12 -0.87
C VAL A 103 3.18 -11.54 0.50
N LEU A 104 3.33 -12.34 1.57
CA LEU A 104 3.05 -11.88 2.94
C LEU A 104 4.03 -10.81 3.42
N GLU A 105 5.30 -10.88 3.01
CA GLU A 105 6.33 -9.86 3.26
C GLU A 105 6.07 -8.60 2.43
N GLY A 106 5.67 -8.75 1.16
CA GLY A 106 5.31 -7.62 0.31
C GLY A 106 4.08 -6.84 0.81
N ILE A 107 3.12 -7.52 1.44
CA ILE A 107 2.00 -6.88 2.15
C ILE A 107 2.46 -6.36 3.53
N GLY A 108 3.54 -6.90 4.07
CA GLY A 108 4.09 -6.51 5.36
C GLY A 108 3.41 -7.17 6.56
N LEU A 109 2.80 -8.35 6.40
CA LEU A 109 2.15 -9.10 7.50
C LEU A 109 3.13 -9.98 8.28
N ILE A 110 4.29 -10.28 7.71
CA ILE A 110 5.35 -11.08 8.34
C ILE A 110 6.68 -10.33 8.33
N VAL A 111 7.57 -10.72 9.24
CA VAL A 111 8.97 -10.27 9.28
C VAL A 111 9.92 -11.46 9.35
N LYS A 112 11.11 -11.29 8.77
CA LYS A 112 12.17 -12.28 8.86
C LYS A 112 12.91 -12.14 10.19
N LYS A 113 12.81 -13.14 11.06
CA LYS A 113 13.52 -13.17 12.35
C LYS A 113 14.90 -13.81 12.22
N SER A 114 15.03 -14.83 11.37
CA SER A 114 16.31 -15.44 11.02
C SER A 114 16.22 -16.19 9.68
N LYS A 115 17.32 -16.81 9.22
CA LYS A 115 17.41 -17.51 7.91
C LYS A 115 16.31 -18.57 7.69
N ASN A 116 15.75 -19.14 8.76
CA ASN A 116 14.70 -20.15 8.69
C ASN A 116 13.46 -19.81 9.54
N ASN A 117 13.40 -18.64 10.17
CA ASN A 117 12.27 -18.28 11.02
C ASN A 117 11.67 -16.96 10.58
N ILE A 118 10.36 -16.97 10.39
CA ILE A 118 9.56 -15.76 10.21
C ILE A 118 8.72 -15.54 11.45
N GLN A 119 8.27 -14.30 11.66
CA GLN A 119 7.34 -13.95 12.71
C GLN A 119 6.14 -13.22 12.11
N TRP A 120 4.95 -13.59 12.56
CA TRP A 120 3.71 -12.91 12.23
C TRP A 120 3.61 -11.61 13.01
N LYS A 121 3.43 -10.49 12.30
CA LYS A 121 3.35 -9.17 12.96
C LYS A 121 2.10 -9.02 13.83
N GLY A 122 1.05 -9.79 13.58
CA GLY A 122 -0.17 -9.76 14.39
C GLY A 122 -0.12 -10.62 15.67
N SER A 123 0.87 -11.50 15.83
CA SER A 123 0.90 -12.45 16.96
C SER A 123 1.51 -11.84 18.22
N THR A 124 2.26 -10.74 18.08
CA THR A 124 2.67 -9.91 19.21
C THR A 124 1.49 -9.22 19.90
N VAL A 125 0.26 -9.35 19.38
CA VAL A 125 -0.96 -8.93 20.09
C VAL A 125 -1.24 -9.83 21.32
N SER A 126 -0.67 -11.04 21.41
CA SER A 126 -0.69 -11.80 22.68
C SER A 126 0.34 -11.28 23.69
N ALA A 127 1.31 -10.48 23.25
CA ALA A 127 2.20 -9.68 24.09
C ALA A 127 1.73 -8.20 24.17
N ALA A 128 0.43 -7.93 23.92
CA ALA A 128 -0.17 -6.59 23.95
C ALA A 128 -0.42 -6.05 25.36
N ALA A 129 0.63 -5.97 26.19
CA ALA A 129 0.64 -5.00 27.28
C ALA A 129 0.93 -3.59 26.74
N ASP A 130 1.68 -3.48 25.64
CA ASP A 130 2.16 -2.21 25.07
C ASP A 130 1.16 -1.61 24.06
N GLY A 131 0.77 -2.39 23.03
CA GLY A 131 -0.11 -1.90 21.97
C GLY A 131 -1.59 -1.73 22.34
N ARG A 132 -2.07 -2.33 23.44
CA ARG A 132 -3.45 -2.10 23.92
C ARG A 132 -3.58 -0.75 24.61
N GLN A 133 -2.58 -0.34 25.39
CA GLN A 133 -2.55 0.96 26.04
C GLN A 133 -2.44 2.09 25.01
N ASP A 134 -1.64 1.89 23.95
CA ASP A 134 -1.57 2.84 22.84
C ASP A 134 -2.91 2.98 22.09
N VAL A 135 -3.62 1.87 21.86
CA VAL A 135 -4.94 1.92 21.20
C VAL A 135 -5.99 2.60 22.09
N GLU A 136 -5.98 2.32 23.39
CA GLU A 136 -6.87 2.98 24.36
C GLU A 136 -6.57 4.48 24.47
N GLY A 137 -5.30 4.89 24.57
CA GLY A 137 -4.90 6.30 24.60
C GLY A 137 -5.23 7.04 23.30
N LEU A 138 -5.00 6.42 22.15
CA LEU A 138 -5.41 6.99 20.86
C LEU A 138 -6.94 7.13 20.76
N GLN A 139 -7.70 6.24 21.39
CA GLN A 139 -9.15 6.31 21.40
C GLN A 139 -9.66 7.44 22.30
N GLU A 140 -9.03 7.66 23.45
CA GLU A 140 -9.26 8.84 24.31
C GLU A 140 -8.92 10.15 23.59
N ASP A 141 -7.78 10.20 22.88
CA ASP A 141 -7.36 11.36 22.09
C ASP A 141 -8.38 11.67 20.99
N VAL A 142 -8.90 10.65 20.30
CA VAL A 142 -9.95 10.82 19.28
C VAL A 142 -11.23 11.37 19.89
N GLU A 143 -11.63 10.90 21.07
CA GLU A 143 -12.81 11.42 21.76
C GLU A 143 -12.61 12.88 22.19
N ALA A 144 -11.44 13.22 22.74
CA ALA A 144 -11.09 14.59 23.11
C ALA A 144 -11.09 15.54 21.90
N LEU A 145 -10.55 15.11 20.77
CA LEU A 145 -10.54 15.88 19.53
C LEU A 145 -11.96 16.11 18.98
N HIS A 146 -12.83 15.10 19.02
CA HIS A 146 -14.23 15.27 18.62
C HIS A 146 -14.99 16.27 19.52
N GLU A 147 -14.71 16.27 20.83
CA GLU A 147 -15.29 17.25 21.75
C GLU A 147 -14.83 18.68 21.42
N GLU A 148 -13.54 18.85 21.11
CA GLU A 148 -13.01 20.15 20.67
C GLU A 148 -13.62 20.61 19.35
N GLU A 149 -13.74 19.71 18.36
CA GLU A 149 -14.39 19.99 17.08
C GLU A 149 -15.83 20.45 17.29
N ARG A 150 -16.61 19.73 18.10
CA ARG A 150 -18.00 20.09 18.43
C ARG A 150 -18.09 21.48 19.05
N LYS A 151 -17.20 21.80 19.99
CA LYS A 151 -17.15 23.10 20.65
C LYS A 151 -16.85 24.23 19.65
N LEU A 152 -15.91 24.01 18.73
CA LEU A 152 -15.58 24.98 17.69
C LEU A 152 -16.77 25.19 16.74
N ASP A 153 -17.44 24.11 16.33
CA ASP A 153 -18.62 24.18 15.47
C ASP A 153 -19.78 24.93 16.13
N GLU A 154 -20.01 24.73 17.42
CA GLU A 154 -20.99 25.50 18.20
C GLU A 154 -20.66 27.00 18.21
N GLN A 155 -19.39 27.36 18.43
CA GLN A 155 -18.95 28.77 18.40
C GLN A 155 -19.12 29.39 17.00
N VAL A 156 -18.73 28.68 15.95
CA VAL A 156 -18.89 29.12 14.56
C VAL A 156 -20.37 29.33 14.24
N SER A 157 -21.23 28.38 14.64
CA SER A 157 -22.67 28.47 14.46
C SER A 157 -23.27 29.65 15.22
N ALA A 158 -22.89 29.85 16.48
CA ALA A 158 -23.35 30.96 17.30
C ALA A 158 -22.95 32.31 16.71
N MET A 159 -21.69 32.47 16.29
CA MET A 159 -21.21 33.72 15.69
C MET A 159 -21.91 34.02 14.36
N ARG A 160 -22.10 32.99 13.50
CA ARG A 160 -22.86 33.14 12.25
C ARG A 160 -24.30 33.58 12.51
N LYS A 161 -24.96 32.99 13.51
CA LYS A 161 -26.32 33.39 13.93
C LYS A 161 -26.34 34.82 14.42
N GLN A 162 -25.38 35.23 15.24
CA GLN A 162 -25.29 36.59 15.76
C GLN A 162 -25.11 37.62 14.65
N VAL A 163 -24.20 37.36 13.70
CA VAL A 163 -24.02 38.23 12.52
C VAL A 163 -25.31 38.29 11.70
N HIS A 164 -25.97 37.16 11.50
CA HIS A 164 -27.24 37.11 10.77
C HIS A 164 -28.32 37.95 11.46
N LEU A 165 -28.56 37.74 12.75
CA LEU A 165 -29.48 38.54 13.56
C LEU A 165 -29.16 40.03 13.51
N PHE A 166 -27.87 40.38 13.63
CA PHE A 166 -27.42 41.76 13.55
C PHE A 166 -27.72 42.39 12.18
N CYS A 167 -27.52 41.65 11.09
CA CYS A 167 -27.83 42.10 9.74
C CYS A 167 -29.34 42.13 9.44
N GLU A 168 -30.14 41.29 10.08
CA GLU A 168 -31.58 41.23 9.85
C GLU A 168 -32.37 42.30 10.60
N ASP A 169 -31.80 42.82 11.69
CA ASP A 169 -32.37 43.92 12.46
C ASP A 169 -32.64 45.16 11.58
N GLY A 170 -33.88 45.65 11.63
CA GLY A 170 -34.34 46.75 10.80
C GLY A 170 -33.54 48.04 11.03
N SER A 171 -32.98 48.23 12.23
CA SER A 171 -32.16 49.40 12.53
C SER A 171 -30.75 49.32 11.95
N ASN A 172 -30.23 48.11 11.79
CA ASN A 172 -28.92 47.87 11.19
C ASN A 172 -29.01 47.76 9.67
N LYS A 173 -30.11 47.23 9.11
CA LYS A 173 -30.33 47.12 7.65
C LYS A 173 -30.10 48.44 6.92
N ARG A 174 -30.60 49.55 7.47
CA ARG A 174 -30.41 50.89 6.90
C ARG A 174 -28.95 51.37 6.94
N LEU A 175 -28.06 50.68 7.65
CA LEU A 175 -26.64 51.00 7.82
C LEU A 175 -25.71 49.96 7.16
N LEU A 176 -26.24 48.92 6.49
CA LEU A 176 -25.47 47.89 5.76
C LEU A 176 -24.94 48.40 4.41
N TYR A 177 -24.30 49.55 4.41
CA TYR A 177 -23.64 50.10 3.23
C TYR A 177 -22.34 50.80 3.64
N VAL A 178 -21.37 50.81 2.74
CA VAL A 178 -20.09 51.48 2.96
C VAL A 178 -20.12 52.80 2.21
N ARG A 179 -19.78 53.92 2.87
CA ARG A 179 -19.63 55.21 2.19
C ARG A 179 -18.24 55.34 1.61
N ARG A 180 -18.10 56.19 0.58
CA ARG A 180 -16.78 56.54 0.03
C ARG A 180 -15.80 56.96 1.12
N HIS A 181 -16.25 57.79 2.08
CA HIS A 181 -15.44 58.23 3.22
C HIS A 181 -14.89 57.07 4.05
N ASP A 182 -15.68 56.00 4.22
CA ASP A 182 -15.28 54.83 5.02
C ASP A 182 -14.20 54.00 4.29
N ILE A 183 -14.16 54.04 2.96
CA ILE A 183 -13.15 53.35 2.14
C ILE A 183 -11.82 54.12 2.12
N VAL A 184 -11.87 55.44 1.86
CA VAL A 184 -10.66 56.27 1.72
C VAL A 184 -9.89 56.45 3.03
N ASN A 185 -10.55 56.29 4.18
CA ASN A 185 -9.92 56.37 5.49
C ASN A 185 -9.27 55.05 5.95
N LEU A 186 -9.35 53.98 5.16
CA LEU A 186 -8.66 52.74 5.52
C LEU A 186 -7.14 52.93 5.38
N PRO A 187 -6.32 52.34 6.28
CA PRO A 187 -4.86 52.47 6.24
C PRO A 187 -4.23 52.06 4.90
N ALA A 188 -4.88 51.14 4.18
CA ALA A 188 -4.44 50.67 2.87
C ALA A 188 -4.57 51.75 1.75
N PHE A 189 -5.38 52.79 1.95
CA PHE A 189 -5.61 53.88 1.01
C PHE A 189 -5.11 55.24 1.54
N ALA A 190 -4.42 55.28 2.69
CA ALA A 190 -3.97 56.50 3.34
C ALA A 190 -2.70 57.13 2.74
N GLY A 191 -2.29 56.72 1.54
CA GLY A 191 -1.00 57.11 0.92
C GLY A 191 -0.99 57.29 -0.59
N ASP A 192 -2.15 57.32 -1.26
CA ASP A 192 -2.29 57.73 -2.67
C ASP A 192 -2.80 59.18 -2.78
#